data_AF-A0A1E1LLG5-F1
#
_entry.id   AF-A0A1E1LLG5-F1
#
_cell.length_a   1.000
_cell.length_b   1.000
_cell.length_c   1.000
_cell.angle_alpha   90.00
_cell.angle_beta   90.00
_cell.angle_gamma   90.00
#
_symmetry.space_group_name_H-M   'P 1'
#
loop_
_entity.id
_entity.type
_entity.pdbx_description
1 polymer ?
#
loop_
_entity_poly.entity_id
_entity_poly.type
_entity_poly.pdbx_seq_one_letter_code
_entity_poly.pdbx_strand_id
1 'polypeptide(L)'
;MSYQPPPYNDAEEMRDRRSESLDTRDQSTSTDHDFPSYRKLFIQMSGAPGSGKSSMAKLLASAIDGIVIDHDILRSSFLDADIPFHQAAKHAYDLQWRLAEDFIKQGVAHSIIIDSTCNYLEVLNRVSFLAAQHNFT
;
A
#
# COMPACT_ATOMS: atom_id res chain seq x y z
N MET A 1 13.46 69.65 45.69
CA MET A 1 12.57 68.76 44.92
C MET A 1 13.13 67.35 44.99
N SER A 2 12.44 66.45 45.68
CA SER A 2 12.78 65.05 45.87
C SER A 2 12.48 64.22 44.62
N TYR A 3 13.38 63.32 44.25
CA TYR A 3 13.24 62.40 43.12
C TYR A 3 12.13 61.37 43.39
N GLN A 4 11.22 61.21 42.43
CA GLN A 4 10.16 60.20 42.46
C GLN A 4 10.35 59.30 41.23
N PRO A 5 10.73 58.02 41.40
CA PRO A 5 10.94 57.13 40.26
C PRO A 5 9.60 56.75 39.59
N PRO A 6 9.58 56.52 38.27
CA PRO A 6 8.39 56.06 37.56
C PRO A 6 8.02 54.61 37.96
N PRO A 7 6.76 54.20 37.83
CA PRO A 7 6.28 52.90 38.26
C PRO A 7 6.93 51.76 37.45
N TYR A 8 7.55 50.81 38.17
CA TYR A 8 8.16 49.61 37.62
C TYR A 8 7.06 48.63 37.20
N ASN A 9 6.76 48.54 35.91
CA ASN A 9 5.82 47.55 35.39
C ASN A 9 6.41 46.80 34.18
N ASP A 10 7.67 46.36 34.30
CA ASP A 10 8.40 45.67 33.21
C ASP A 10 9.00 44.33 33.70
N ALA A 11 8.20 43.49 34.37
CA ALA A 11 8.63 42.13 34.72
C ALA A 11 7.73 41.03 34.14
N GLU A 12 6.46 41.34 33.83
CA GLU A 12 5.54 40.38 33.20
C GLU A 12 5.53 40.49 31.67
N GLU A 13 5.68 41.69 31.08
CA GLU A 13 5.68 41.86 29.62
C GLU A 13 6.95 41.32 28.93
N MET A 14 8.06 41.16 29.67
CA MET A 14 9.29 40.53 29.16
C MET A 14 9.32 39.00 29.30
N ARG A 15 8.37 38.39 30.03
CA ARG A 15 8.23 36.93 30.08
C ARG A 15 7.50 36.41 28.86
N ASP A 16 6.52 37.17 28.35
CA ASP A 16 5.72 36.75 27.20
C ASP A 16 6.51 36.75 25.87
N ARG A 17 7.44 37.70 25.69
CA ARG A 17 8.32 37.73 24.51
C ARG A 17 9.44 36.68 24.53
N ARG A 18 9.68 36.02 25.67
CA ARG A 18 10.64 34.90 25.79
C ARG A 18 10.00 33.53 25.51
N SER A 19 8.67 33.42 25.62
CA SER A 19 7.91 32.24 25.17
C SER A 19 7.80 32.18 23.64
N GLU A 20 7.69 33.32 22.96
CA GLU A 20 7.56 33.38 21.49
C GLU A 20 8.90 33.38 20.71
N SER A 21 10.04 33.52 21.38
CA SER A 21 11.37 33.56 20.73
C SER A 21 12.20 32.28 20.85
N LEU A 22 11.62 31.20 21.39
CA LEU A 22 12.23 29.87 21.45
C LEU A 22 11.76 28.91 20.34
N ASP A 23 10.92 29.37 19.41
CA ASP A 23 10.42 28.58 18.27
C ASP A 23 11.22 28.80 16.97
N THR A 24 12.44 29.36 17.08
CA THR A 24 13.34 29.61 15.93
C THR A 24 14.72 29.01 16.15
N ARG A 25 14.81 27.68 16.00
CA ARG A 25 15.98 26.94 15.50
C ARG A 25 15.77 25.42 15.59
N ASP A 26 15.16 24.86 14.54
CA ASP A 26 15.73 23.73 13.80
C ASP A 26 14.91 23.53 12.52
N GLN A 27 15.12 24.44 11.57
CA GLN A 27 14.91 24.16 10.16
C GLN A 27 16.12 23.37 9.65
N SER A 28 16.24 22.11 10.08
CA SER A 28 16.99 21.12 9.30
C SER A 28 16.04 20.65 8.21
N THR A 29 16.26 21.16 7.02
CA THR A 29 15.64 20.73 5.77
C THR A 29 15.93 19.24 5.54
N SER A 30 15.11 18.34 6.09
CA SER A 30 14.84 17.08 5.42
C SER A 30 13.84 17.42 4.33
N THR A 31 14.34 17.68 3.13
CA THR A 31 13.54 17.36 1.94
C THR A 31 13.37 15.85 1.94
N ASP A 32 12.46 15.36 2.78
CA ASP A 32 11.75 14.14 2.46
C ASP A 32 11.12 14.46 1.11
N HIS A 33 11.70 13.88 0.07
CA HIS A 33 11.01 13.79 -1.20
C HIS A 33 9.69 13.12 -0.85
N ASP A 34 8.63 13.94 -0.81
CA ASP A 34 7.24 13.50 -0.76
C ASP A 34 7.02 12.78 -2.09
N PHE A 35 7.48 11.52 -2.15
CA PHE A 35 7.22 10.64 -3.25
C PHE A 35 5.70 10.63 -3.37
N PRO A 36 5.13 10.95 -4.55
CA PRO A 36 3.69 10.96 -4.70
C PRO A 36 3.21 9.60 -4.20
N SER A 37 2.39 9.60 -3.14
CA SER A 37 1.87 8.37 -2.53
C SER A 37 1.40 7.47 -3.66
N TYR A 38 2.23 6.48 -4.02
CA TYR A 38 1.96 5.65 -5.19
C TYR A 38 0.62 5.01 -4.91
N ARG A 39 -0.35 5.27 -5.78
CA ARG A 39 -1.69 4.70 -5.60
C ARG A 39 -1.51 3.20 -5.54
N LYS A 40 -1.88 2.61 -4.41
CA LYS A 40 -1.82 1.17 -4.23
C LYS A 40 -2.97 0.56 -5.01
N LEU A 41 -2.68 -0.30 -5.98
CA LEU A 41 -3.70 -0.86 -6.88
C LEU A 41 -3.84 -2.36 -6.67
N PHE A 42 -5.08 -2.84 -6.51
CA PHE A 42 -5.37 -4.26 -6.49
C PHE A 42 -6.15 -4.64 -7.75
N ILE A 43 -5.48 -5.27 -8.70
CA ILE A 43 -6.00 -5.49 -10.05
C ILE A 43 -6.36 -6.94 -10.25
N GLN A 44 -7.65 -7.22 -10.51
CA GLN A 44 -8.10 -8.54 -10.96
C GLN A 44 -8.12 -8.58 -12.49
N MET A 45 -7.24 -9.38 -13.09
CA MET A 45 -7.32 -9.66 -14.52
C MET A 45 -8.49 -10.61 -14.81
N SER A 46 -9.12 -10.47 -15.97
CA SER A 46 -10.20 -11.34 -16.43
C SER A 46 -10.18 -11.51 -17.94
N GLY A 47 -10.76 -12.60 -18.44
CA GLY A 47 -10.80 -12.94 -19.87
C GLY A 47 -10.50 -14.41 -20.18
N ALA A 48 -10.89 -14.85 -21.38
CA ALA A 48 -10.76 -16.24 -21.81
C ALA A 48 -9.30 -16.75 -21.83
N PRO A 49 -9.05 -18.06 -21.70
CA PRO A 49 -7.73 -18.64 -21.96
C PRO A 49 -7.19 -18.20 -23.34
N GLY A 50 -5.91 -17.87 -23.43
CA GLY A 50 -5.28 -17.40 -24.68
C GLY A 50 -5.52 -15.92 -25.04
N SER A 51 -6.32 -15.17 -24.27
CA SER A 51 -6.62 -13.75 -24.57
C SER A 51 -5.48 -12.75 -24.25
N GLY A 52 -4.31 -13.23 -23.82
CA GLY A 52 -3.15 -12.39 -23.51
C GLY A 52 -3.12 -11.74 -22.12
N LYS A 53 -3.96 -12.17 -21.17
CA LYS A 53 -4.00 -11.63 -19.79
C LYS A 53 -2.65 -11.65 -19.10
N SER A 54 -1.98 -12.80 -19.11
CA SER A 54 -0.67 -12.96 -18.46
C SER A 54 0.40 -12.09 -19.08
N SER A 55 0.34 -11.87 -20.39
CA SER A 55 1.21 -10.93 -21.08
C SER A 55 0.94 -9.49 -20.62
N MET A 56 -0.32 -9.09 -20.56
CA MET A 56 -0.71 -7.77 -20.08
C MET A 56 -0.39 -7.56 -18.60
N ALA A 57 -0.61 -8.57 -17.75
CA ALA A 57 -0.33 -8.52 -16.32
C ALA A 57 1.16 -8.26 -16.06
N LYS A 58 2.04 -8.94 -16.79
CA LYS A 58 3.50 -8.74 -16.69
C LYS A 58 3.93 -7.34 -17.14
N LEU A 59 3.38 -6.84 -18.24
CA LEU A 59 3.65 -5.48 -18.70
C LEU A 59 3.14 -4.44 -17.70
N LEU A 60 1.92 -4.64 -17.18
CA LEU A 60 1.31 -3.75 -16.21
C LEU A 60 2.10 -3.72 -14.90
N ALA A 61 2.49 -4.88 -14.37
CA ALA A 61 3.34 -5.00 -13.19
C ALA A 61 4.61 -4.17 -13.30
N SER A 62 5.30 -4.23 -14.45
CA SER A 62 6.51 -3.42 -14.67
C SER A 62 6.25 -1.91 -14.69
N ALA A 63 5.05 -1.50 -15.10
CA ALA A 63 4.68 -0.09 -15.21
C ALA A 63 4.19 0.52 -13.88
N ILE A 64 3.64 -0.29 -12.97
CA ILE A 64 3.03 0.18 -11.71
C ILE A 64 3.77 -0.28 -10.45
N ASP A 65 4.97 -0.85 -10.61
CA ASP A 65 5.72 -1.51 -9.54
C ASP A 65 4.87 -2.54 -8.78
N GLY A 66 4.28 -3.45 -9.57
CA GLY A 66 3.33 -4.44 -9.12
C GLY A 66 3.88 -5.86 -9.12
N ILE A 67 3.33 -6.71 -8.25
CA ILE A 67 3.58 -8.15 -8.25
C ILE A 67 2.41 -8.86 -8.92
N VAL A 68 2.72 -9.76 -9.86
CA VAL A 68 1.73 -10.66 -10.47
C VAL A 68 1.65 -11.95 -9.68
N ILE A 69 0.44 -12.34 -9.28
CA ILE A 69 0.13 -13.66 -8.75
C ILE A 69 -0.70 -14.39 -9.81
N ASP A 70 -0.06 -15.36 -10.47
CA ASP A 70 -0.64 -16.13 -11.58
C ASP A 70 -1.29 -17.40 -11.04
N HIS A 71 -2.61 -17.47 -11.14
CA HIS A 71 -3.41 -18.59 -10.64
C HIS A 71 -3.11 -19.89 -11.37
N ASP A 72 -2.84 -19.85 -12.67
CA ASP A 72 -2.60 -21.04 -13.48
C ASP A 72 -1.24 -21.66 -13.14
N ILE A 73 -0.23 -20.84 -12.81
CA ILE A 73 1.06 -21.32 -12.27
C ILE A 73 0.87 -22.02 -10.91
N LEU A 74 0.12 -21.40 -10.00
CA LEU A 74 -0.14 -22.01 -8.67
C LEU A 74 -0.89 -23.34 -8.83
N ARG A 75 -1.92 -23.36 -9.67
CA ARG A 75 -2.72 -24.55 -9.91
C ARG A 75 -1.93 -25.66 -10.56
N SER A 76 -1.14 -25.36 -11.60
CA SER A 76 -0.29 -26.35 -12.27
C SER A 76 0.74 -26.94 -11.31
N SER A 77 1.34 -26.14 -10.43
CA SER A 77 2.27 -26.65 -9.41
C SER A 77 1.65 -27.69 -8.48
N PHE A 78 0.36 -27.54 -8.14
CA PHE A 78 -0.36 -28.54 -7.35
C PHE A 78 -0.72 -29.79 -8.17
N LEU A 79 -1.08 -29.63 -9.44
CA LEU A 79 -1.35 -30.75 -10.34
C LEU A 79 -0.08 -31.59 -10.58
N ASP A 80 1.07 -30.94 -10.75
CA ASP A 80 2.38 -31.59 -10.91
C ASP A 80 2.81 -32.35 -9.64
N ALA A 81 2.25 -31.97 -8.49
CA ALA A 81 2.41 -32.67 -7.21
C ALA A 81 1.33 -33.77 -6.98
N ASP A 82 0.67 -34.22 -8.04
CA ASP A 82 -0.39 -35.24 -8.03
C ASP A 82 -1.61 -34.89 -7.15
N ILE A 83 -1.83 -33.61 -6.85
CA ILE A 83 -3.04 -33.18 -6.13
C ILE A 83 -4.25 -33.26 -7.08
N PRO A 84 -5.37 -33.87 -6.68
CA PRO A 84 -6.56 -33.98 -7.51
C PRO A 84 -7.06 -32.61 -8.01
N PHE A 85 -7.49 -32.54 -9.27
CA PHE A 85 -7.83 -31.29 -9.97
C PHE A 85 -8.75 -30.32 -9.19
N HIS A 86 -9.77 -30.85 -8.52
CA HIS A 86 -10.70 -30.05 -7.71
C HIS A 86 -10.00 -29.46 -6.47
N GLN A 87 -9.12 -30.25 -5.83
CA GLN A 87 -8.34 -29.79 -4.67
C GLN A 87 -7.26 -28.80 -5.10
N ALA A 88 -6.58 -29.05 -6.22
CA ALA A 88 -5.57 -28.15 -6.77
C ALA A 88 -6.12 -26.74 -7.05
N ALA A 89 -7.32 -26.64 -7.64
CA ALA A 89 -7.97 -25.35 -7.86
C ALA A 89 -8.25 -24.60 -6.54
N LYS A 90 -8.79 -25.31 -5.54
CA LYS A 90 -9.06 -24.72 -4.23
C LYS A 90 -7.76 -24.25 -3.54
N HIS A 91 -6.73 -25.09 -3.55
CA HIS A 91 -5.43 -24.76 -2.95
C HIS A 91 -4.75 -23.59 -3.65
N ALA A 92 -4.86 -23.49 -4.97
CA ALA A 92 -4.35 -22.36 -5.73
C ALA A 92 -5.01 -21.04 -5.31
N TYR A 93 -6.34 -21.02 -5.18
CA TYR A 93 -7.04 -19.83 -4.66
C TYR A 93 -6.62 -19.50 -3.21
N ASP A 94 -6.59 -20.50 -2.32
CA ASP A 94 -6.21 -20.29 -0.92
C ASP A 94 -4.78 -19.72 -0.80
N LEU A 95 -3.83 -20.25 -1.59
CA LEU A 95 -2.44 -19.79 -1.59
C LEU A 95 -2.30 -18.41 -2.21
N GLN A 96 -2.97 -18.15 -3.33
CA GLN A 96 -3.00 -16.84 -4.00
C GLN A 96 -3.38 -15.72 -3.03
N TRP A 97 -4.44 -15.92 -2.23
CA TRP A 97 -4.88 -14.90 -1.27
C TRP A 97 -3.89 -14.69 -0.13
N ARG A 98 -3.28 -15.76 0.37
CA ARG A 98 -2.26 -15.68 1.42
C ARG A 98 -1.01 -14.95 0.93
N LEU A 99 -0.57 -15.21 -0.30
CA LEU A 99 0.56 -14.52 -0.90
C LEU A 99 0.26 -13.03 -1.12
N ALA A 100 -0.93 -12.70 -1.63
CA ALA A 100 -1.34 -11.31 -1.80
C ALA A 100 -1.31 -10.55 -0.45
N GLU A 101 -1.92 -11.14 0.58
CA GLU A 101 -1.94 -10.55 1.92
C GLU A 101 -0.53 -10.41 2.52
N ASP A 102 0.33 -11.42 2.35
CA ASP A 102 1.70 -11.40 2.84
C ASP A 102 2.56 -10.34 2.15
N PHE A 103 2.50 -10.23 0.82
CA PHE A 103 3.22 -9.19 0.07
C PHE A 103 2.78 -7.78 0.46
N ILE A 104 1.48 -7.59 0.68
CA ILE A 104 0.94 -6.32 1.15
C ILE A 104 1.47 -5.99 2.56
N LYS A 105 1.45 -6.96 3.48
CA LYS A 105 1.93 -6.77 4.87
C LYS A 105 3.42 -6.48 4.96
N GLN A 106 4.22 -7.14 4.13
CA GLN A 106 5.66 -6.92 4.07
C GLN A 106 6.02 -5.59 3.39
N GLY A 107 5.08 -4.96 2.68
CA GLY A 107 5.32 -3.71 1.95
C GLY A 107 6.22 -3.89 0.72
N VAL A 108 6.38 -5.11 0.23
CA VAL A 108 7.25 -5.43 -0.92
C VAL A 108 6.59 -5.15 -2.28
N ALA A 109 5.31 -4.77 -2.28
CA ALA A 109 4.54 -4.45 -3.48
C ALA A 109 3.73 -3.17 -3.30
N HIS A 110 3.85 -2.24 -4.25
CA HIS A 110 2.95 -1.08 -4.33
C HIS A 110 1.62 -1.46 -4.97
N SER A 111 1.61 -2.45 -5.86
CA SER A 111 0.40 -2.96 -6.51
C SER A 111 0.38 -4.49 -6.53
N ILE A 112 -0.80 -5.10 -6.40
CA ILE A 112 -1.00 -6.54 -6.55
C ILE A 112 -1.87 -6.78 -7.79
N ILE A 113 -1.42 -7.67 -8.68
CA ILE A 113 -2.16 -8.09 -9.86
C ILE A 113 -2.47 -9.57 -9.72
N ILE A 114 -3.75 -9.93 -9.69
CA ILE A 114 -4.20 -11.30 -9.75
C ILE A 114 -4.51 -11.66 -11.19
N ASP A 115 -3.68 -12.53 -11.77
CA ASP A 115 -3.94 -13.10 -13.08
C ASP A 115 -4.66 -14.44 -12.95
N SER A 116 -5.98 -14.42 -13.14
CA SER A 116 -6.79 -15.63 -13.09
C SER A 116 -7.91 -15.58 -14.13
N THR A 117 -8.43 -16.75 -14.52
CA THR A 117 -9.74 -16.80 -15.17
C THR A 117 -10.78 -16.39 -14.12
N CYS A 118 -11.21 -15.13 -14.18
CA CYS A 118 -12.16 -14.54 -13.22
C CYS A 118 -13.56 -15.17 -13.38
N ASN A 119 -13.73 -16.38 -12.84
CA ASN A 119 -14.92 -17.20 -13.06
C ASN A 119 -15.96 -17.06 -11.95
N TYR A 120 -15.64 -16.38 -10.84
CA TYR A 120 -16.50 -16.35 -9.65
C TYR A 120 -16.57 -14.97 -9.00
N LEU A 121 -17.80 -14.59 -8.61
CA LEU A 121 -18.10 -13.35 -7.88
C LEU A 121 -17.33 -13.26 -6.54
N GLU A 122 -17.02 -14.41 -5.95
CA GLU A 122 -16.24 -14.53 -4.71
C GLU A 122 -14.83 -13.95 -4.83
N VAL A 123 -14.22 -14.06 -6.02
CA VAL A 123 -12.90 -13.47 -6.30
C VAL A 123 -12.99 -11.95 -6.21
N LEU A 124 -14.03 -11.34 -6.77
CA LEU A 124 -14.23 -9.89 -6.74
C LEU A 124 -14.48 -9.37 -5.31
N ASN A 125 -15.32 -10.07 -4.54
CA ASN A 125 -15.58 -9.69 -3.14
C ASN A 125 -14.31 -9.75 -2.30
N ARG A 126 -13.45 -10.74 -2.54
CA ARG A 126 -12.20 -10.91 -1.78
C ARG A 126 -11.14 -9.88 -2.13
N VAL A 127 -11.04 -9.51 -3.41
CA VAL A 127 -10.20 -8.39 -3.87
C VAL A 127 -10.64 -7.10 -3.19
N SER A 128 -11.92 -6.75 -3.27
CA SER A 128 -12.46 -5.54 -2.64
C SER A 128 -12.24 -5.52 -1.12
N PHE A 129 -12.39 -6.67 -0.47
CA PHE A 129 -12.15 -6.80 0.97
C PHE A 129 -10.67 -6.57 1.33
N LEU A 130 -9.74 -7.28 0.68
CA LEU A 130 -8.30 -7.11 0.92
C LEU A 130 -7.83 -5.70 0.59
N ALA A 131 -8.35 -5.12 -0.49
CA ALA A 131 -7.99 -3.77 -0.90
C ALA A 131 -8.41 -2.73 0.14
N ALA A 132 -9.65 -2.81 0.62
CA ALA A 132 -10.16 -1.91 1.66
C ALA A 132 -9.39 -2.03 2.98
N GLN A 133 -8.96 -3.24 3.37
CA GLN A 133 -8.19 -3.45 4.61
C GLN A 133 -6.80 -2.82 4.59
N HIS A 134 -6.22 -2.61 3.41
CA HIS A 134 -4.81 -2.20 3.25
C HIS A 134 -4.61 -0.91 2.47
N ASN A 135 -5.68 -0.13 2.25
CA ASN A 135 -5.68 1.14 1.51
C ASN A 135 -5.25 0.98 0.04
N PHE A 136 -5.59 -0.15 -0.59
CA PHE A 136 -5.54 -0.29 -2.05
C PHE A 136 -6.87 0.16 -2.66
N THR A 137 -6.83 0.65 -3.90
CA THR A 137 -8.02 0.95 -4.72
C THR A 137 -8.25 -0.14 -5.75
#